data_AF-H8YSG4-F1
#
_entry.id   AF-H8YSG4-F1
#
_cell.length_a   1.000
_cell.length_b   1.000
_cell.length_c   1.000
_cell.angle_alpha   90.00
_cell.angle_beta   90.00
_cell.angle_gamma   90.00
#
_symmetry.space_group_name_H-M   'P 1'
#
loop_
_entity.id
_entity.type
_entity.pdbx_description
1 polymer ?
#
loop_
_entity_poly.entity_id
_entity_poly.type
_entity_poly.pdbx_seq_one_letter_code
_entity_poly.pdbx_strand_id
1 'polypeptide(L)'
;AYFSLDQAIMGDDVLSAYTSPLLVDLLDAAVRQVEHPKHAGQTIYSQAEREGGSWRIMKPLYLNSGAYSFTAFAGVPAMELRFTEERAYPFVNTPLDSASRLQEVLGGRLGVTGRSLGELVGEMVLRLAHDHILPLRITSYAQTVLQFSAQLNKHSAELQSR
;
A
#
# COMPACT_ATOMS: atom_id res chain seq x y z
N ALA A 1 13.87 -5.49 -0.25
CA ALA A 1 12.49 -5.29 -0.71
C ALA A 1 12.47 -4.20 -1.77
N TYR A 2 11.47 -4.16 -2.64
CA TYR A 2 11.29 -3.10 -3.63
C TYR A 2 10.09 -2.22 -3.26
N PHE A 3 10.23 -0.90 -3.35
CA PHE A 3 9.16 0.06 -3.10
C PHE A 3 8.88 0.86 -4.37
N SER A 4 7.66 0.78 -4.88
CA SER A 4 7.14 1.62 -5.96
C SER A 4 6.42 2.82 -5.36
N LEU A 5 6.81 4.00 -5.80
CA LEU A 5 6.12 5.27 -5.52
C LEU A 5 5.40 5.80 -6.75
N ASP A 6 5.08 4.92 -7.69
CA ASP A 6 4.27 5.29 -8.83
C ASP A 6 2.86 5.68 -8.37
N GLN A 7 2.37 6.80 -8.90
CA GLN A 7 1.08 7.38 -8.54
C GLN A 7 0.88 7.53 -7.02
N ALA A 8 1.92 7.76 -6.24
CA ALA A 8 1.83 7.61 -4.78
C ALA A 8 0.96 8.68 -4.10
N ILE A 9 0.70 9.80 -4.78
CA ILE A 9 -0.20 10.85 -4.32
C ILE A 9 -1.28 11.07 -5.38
N MET A 10 -2.44 10.47 -5.16
CA MET A 10 -3.65 10.64 -5.98
C MET A 10 -4.83 11.15 -5.15
N GLY A 11 -4.54 11.56 -3.92
CA GLY A 11 -5.46 11.99 -2.86
C GLY A 11 -4.67 12.16 -1.56
N ASP A 12 -5.35 12.45 -0.46
CA ASP A 12 -4.73 12.65 0.87
C ASP A 12 -5.49 11.96 2.02
N ASP A 13 -6.42 11.07 1.67
CA ASP A 13 -7.40 10.54 2.63
C ASP A 13 -7.13 9.07 2.96
N VAL A 14 -7.15 8.19 1.96
CA VAL A 14 -7.04 6.75 2.19
C VAL A 14 -5.72 6.23 1.64
N LEU A 15 -4.88 5.67 2.52
CA LEU A 15 -3.68 4.94 2.12
C LEU A 15 -4.06 3.53 1.63
N SER A 16 -3.59 3.18 0.43
CA SER A 16 -3.58 1.83 -0.10
C SER A 16 -2.15 1.36 -0.32
N ALA A 17 -1.82 0.18 0.16
CA ALA A 17 -0.54 -0.51 -0.04
C ALA A 17 -0.79 -1.82 -0.79
N TYR A 18 -0.33 -1.88 -2.03
CA TYR A 18 -0.35 -3.09 -2.85
C TYR A 18 0.95 -3.85 -2.60
N THR A 19 0.89 -5.00 -1.93
CA THR A 19 2.13 -5.64 -1.44
C THR A 19 2.05 -7.16 -1.43
N SER A 20 3.24 -7.79 -1.42
CA SER A 20 3.38 -9.17 -0.96
C SER A 20 2.99 -9.29 0.53
N PRO A 21 2.38 -10.42 0.96
CA PRO A 21 2.09 -10.71 2.37
C PRO A 21 3.31 -10.66 3.30
N LEU A 22 4.54 -10.77 2.75
CA LEU A 22 5.76 -10.79 3.54
C LEU A 22 6.05 -9.46 4.25
N LEU A 23 5.61 -8.34 3.68
CA LEU A 23 5.89 -6.97 4.15
C LEU A 23 4.79 -6.40 5.06
N VAL A 24 3.82 -7.21 5.47
CA VAL A 24 2.69 -6.80 6.34
C VAL A 24 3.18 -6.12 7.61
N ASP A 25 4.14 -6.72 8.31
CA ASP A 25 4.61 -6.25 9.61
C ASP A 25 5.40 -4.97 9.49
N LEU A 26 6.21 -4.88 8.43
CA LEU A 26 6.96 -3.69 8.09
C LEU A 26 6.01 -2.51 7.87
N LEU A 27 4.94 -2.72 7.10
CA LEU A 27 3.93 -1.70 6.85
C LEU A 27 3.18 -1.33 8.13
N ASP A 28 2.68 -2.31 8.88
CA ASP A 28 1.92 -2.10 10.13
C ASP A 28 2.74 -1.28 11.13
N ALA A 29 4.02 -1.62 11.28
CA ALA A 29 4.92 -0.87 12.16
C ALA A 29 5.13 0.57 11.71
N ALA A 30 5.26 0.80 10.39
CA ALA A 30 5.48 2.15 9.85
C ALA A 30 4.22 3.03 9.93
N VAL A 31 3.03 2.51 9.59
CA VAL A 31 1.78 3.30 9.64
C VAL A 31 1.35 3.68 11.06
N ARG A 32 1.86 2.98 12.09
CA ARG A 32 1.65 3.33 13.50
C ARG A 32 2.50 4.51 13.96
N GLN A 33 3.58 4.84 13.26
CA GLN A 33 4.50 5.90 13.65
C GLN A 33 4.35 7.17 12.83
N VAL A 34 3.81 7.06 11.62
CA VAL A 34 3.63 8.19 10.71
C VAL A 34 2.25 8.82 10.88
N GLU A 35 2.25 10.16 10.96
CA GLU A 35 1.02 10.95 11.05
C GLU A 35 0.25 10.97 9.73
N HIS A 36 -1.08 11.01 9.85
CA HIS A 36 -1.99 11.09 8.73
C HIS A 36 -1.97 12.51 8.12
N PRO A 37 -1.78 12.66 6.80
CA PRO A 37 -1.56 13.98 6.18
C PRO A 37 -2.77 14.92 6.28
N LYS A 38 -3.99 14.38 6.37
CA LYS A 38 -5.24 15.13 6.50
C LYS A 38 -5.76 15.24 7.95
N HIS A 39 -5.33 14.33 8.83
CA HIS A 39 -5.86 14.21 10.20
C HIS A 39 -4.74 14.42 11.21
N ALA A 40 -4.42 15.69 11.47
CA ALA A 40 -3.35 16.07 12.38
C ALA A 40 -3.52 15.45 13.78
N GLY A 41 -2.40 15.00 14.37
CA GLY A 41 -2.38 14.34 15.67
C GLY A 41 -2.89 12.89 15.67
N GLN A 42 -3.11 12.31 14.49
CA GLN A 42 -3.53 10.92 14.33
C GLN A 42 -2.56 10.20 13.41
N THR A 43 -2.28 8.94 13.71
CA THR A 43 -1.44 8.11 12.86
C THR A 43 -2.25 7.53 11.71
N ILE A 44 -1.59 7.18 10.61
CA ILE A 44 -2.23 6.50 9.47
C ILE A 44 -2.96 5.23 9.96
N TYR A 45 -2.35 4.49 10.87
CA TYR A 45 -2.96 3.33 11.52
C TYR A 45 -4.27 3.68 12.23
N SER A 46 -4.26 4.71 13.09
CA SER A 46 -5.43 5.08 13.89
C SER A 46 -6.62 5.53 13.04
N GLN A 47 -6.36 6.15 11.90
CA GLN A 47 -7.40 6.53 10.95
C GLN A 47 -7.98 5.29 10.25
N ALA A 48 -7.12 4.40 9.74
CA ALA A 48 -7.56 3.18 9.07
C ALA A 48 -8.39 2.26 9.99
N GLU A 49 -8.06 2.18 11.29
CA GLU A 49 -8.86 1.42 12.26
C GLU A 49 -10.28 1.97 12.41
N ARG A 50 -10.46 3.30 12.40
CA ARG A 50 -11.81 3.90 12.44
C ARG A 50 -12.61 3.66 11.17
N GLU A 51 -11.92 3.60 10.05
CA GLU A 51 -12.51 3.33 8.74
C GLU A 51 -12.72 1.85 8.46
N GLY A 52 -12.59 0.95 9.45
CA GLY A 52 -12.91 -0.47 9.31
C GLY A 52 -11.72 -1.43 9.26
N GLY A 53 -10.53 -0.96 9.63
CA GLY A 53 -9.37 -1.78 9.98
C GLY A 53 -8.15 -1.59 9.07
N SER A 54 -6.97 -1.73 9.67
CA SER A 54 -5.65 -1.70 9.01
C SER A 54 -5.50 -2.65 7.82
N TRP A 55 -6.23 -3.77 7.79
CA TRP A 55 -6.26 -4.70 6.65
C TRP A 55 -6.80 -4.06 5.36
N ARG A 56 -7.60 -2.98 5.44
CA ARG A 56 -8.14 -2.28 4.26
C ARG A 56 -7.07 -1.51 3.49
N ILE A 57 -5.98 -1.14 4.17
CA ILE A 57 -4.79 -0.55 3.54
C ILE A 57 -4.17 -1.60 2.61
N MET A 58 -4.17 -2.87 3.00
CA MET A 58 -3.43 -3.92 2.33
C MET A 58 -4.20 -4.53 1.17
N LYS A 59 -3.63 -4.46 -0.02
CA LYS A 59 -4.18 -5.04 -1.25
C LYS A 59 -3.17 -5.97 -1.92
N PRO A 60 -3.61 -7.03 -2.63
CA PRO A 60 -2.70 -7.83 -3.44
C PRO A 60 -2.05 -7.00 -4.54
N LEU A 61 -0.78 -7.28 -4.86
CA LEU A 61 -0.12 -6.74 -6.05
C LEU A 61 -0.89 -7.12 -7.31
N TYR A 62 -0.98 -6.19 -8.25
CA TYR A 62 -1.71 -6.33 -9.51
C TYR A 62 -0.76 -6.20 -10.71
N LEU A 63 -1.07 -6.86 -11.82
CA LEU A 63 -0.17 -7.02 -12.98
C LEU A 63 0.38 -5.69 -13.54
N ASN A 64 -0.41 -4.62 -13.49
CA ASN A 64 -0.04 -3.31 -14.02
C ASN A 64 0.74 -2.43 -13.03
N SER A 65 1.09 -2.95 -11.85
CA SER A 65 1.98 -2.27 -10.90
C SER A 65 3.44 -2.50 -11.26
N GLY A 66 4.26 -1.46 -11.23
CA GLY A 66 5.72 -1.61 -11.39
C GLY A 66 6.36 -2.51 -10.34
N ALA A 67 5.76 -2.61 -9.14
CA ALA A 67 6.20 -3.51 -8.08
C ALA A 67 5.91 -5.00 -8.40
N TYR A 68 4.91 -5.29 -9.22
CA TYR A 68 4.51 -6.66 -9.54
C TYR A 68 5.64 -7.46 -10.17
N SER A 69 6.37 -6.88 -11.13
CA SER A 69 7.43 -7.60 -11.84
C SER A 69 8.56 -8.05 -10.92
N PHE A 70 8.89 -7.27 -9.89
CA PHE A 70 9.89 -7.65 -8.90
C PHE A 70 9.47 -8.87 -8.09
N THR A 71 8.20 -8.94 -7.69
CA THR A 71 7.69 -10.10 -6.96
C THR A 71 7.48 -11.31 -7.87
N ALA A 72 6.85 -11.13 -9.03
CA ALA A 72 6.46 -12.22 -9.92
C ALA A 72 7.64 -12.87 -10.65
N PHE A 73 8.61 -12.07 -11.11
CA PHE A 73 9.73 -12.58 -11.93
C PHE A 73 11.06 -12.62 -11.19
N ALA A 74 11.35 -11.66 -10.31
CA ALA A 74 12.61 -11.61 -9.58
C ALA A 74 12.55 -12.27 -8.19
N GLY A 75 11.36 -12.66 -7.71
CA GLY A 75 11.17 -13.24 -6.38
C GLY A 75 11.48 -12.28 -5.23
N VAL A 76 11.49 -10.97 -5.49
CA VAL A 76 11.79 -9.93 -4.50
C VAL A 76 10.48 -9.42 -3.90
N PRO A 77 10.32 -9.38 -2.56
CA PRO A 77 9.13 -8.80 -1.93
C PRO A 77 9.03 -7.33 -2.29
N ALA A 78 7.89 -6.94 -2.84
CA ALA A 78 7.65 -5.61 -3.35
C ALA A 78 6.35 -5.00 -2.80
N MET A 79 6.30 -3.67 -2.81
CA MET A 79 5.16 -2.88 -2.35
C MET A 79 4.98 -1.65 -3.24
N GLU A 80 3.74 -1.26 -3.51
CA GLU A 80 3.37 0.02 -4.10
C GLU A 80 2.44 0.76 -3.14
N LEU A 81 2.74 2.02 -2.84
CA LEU A 81 1.97 2.85 -1.91
C LEU A 81 1.23 3.93 -2.67
N ARG A 82 -0.01 4.19 -2.26
CA ARG A 82 -0.86 5.20 -2.88
C ARG A 82 -1.80 5.83 -1.88
N PHE A 83 -1.72 7.14 -1.72
CA PHE A 83 -2.81 7.92 -1.13
C PHE A 83 -3.88 8.20 -2.19
N THR A 84 -5.13 7.98 -1.82
CA THR A 84 -6.31 8.16 -2.65
C THR A 84 -7.34 9.00 -1.91
N GLU A 85 -8.33 9.51 -2.64
CA GLU A 85 -9.48 10.22 -2.09
C GLU A 85 -10.74 9.64 -2.73
N GLU A 86 -11.93 9.88 -2.16
CA GLU A 86 -13.21 9.38 -2.69
C GLU A 86 -13.36 9.69 -4.18
N ARG A 87 -12.94 10.88 -4.59
CA ARG A 87 -12.89 11.27 -5.99
C ARG A 87 -11.48 11.06 -6.52
N ALA A 88 -11.34 10.09 -7.43
CA ALA A 88 -10.07 9.84 -8.12
C ALA A 88 -9.58 11.09 -8.86
N TYR A 89 -8.26 11.32 -8.80
CA TYR A 89 -7.59 12.37 -9.58
C TYR A 89 -7.86 12.17 -11.08
N PRO A 90 -8.54 13.09 -11.76
CA PRO A 90 -9.08 12.84 -13.10
C PRO A 90 -8.09 13.10 -14.22
N PHE A 91 -6.93 13.69 -13.92
CA PHE A 91 -6.01 14.17 -14.95
C PHE A 91 -4.89 13.18 -15.30
N VAL A 92 -4.83 12.02 -14.63
CA VAL A 92 -3.84 10.97 -14.91
C VAL A 92 -3.83 10.65 -16.41
N ASN A 93 -2.65 10.60 -17.02
CA ASN A 93 -2.45 10.35 -18.45
C ASN A 93 -3.08 11.40 -19.38
N THR A 94 -3.28 12.63 -18.90
CA THR A 94 -3.76 13.75 -19.73
C THR A 94 -2.75 14.90 -19.71
N PRO A 95 -2.79 15.81 -20.70
CA PRO A 95 -1.96 17.03 -20.67
C PRO A 95 -2.26 17.98 -19.50
N LEU A 96 -3.34 17.72 -18.75
CA LEU A 96 -3.73 18.49 -17.57
C LEU A 96 -3.03 18.00 -16.29
N ASP A 97 -2.33 16.87 -16.34
CA ASP A 97 -1.54 16.32 -15.24
C ASP A 97 -0.37 17.26 -14.92
N SER A 98 -0.57 18.09 -13.89
CA SER A 98 0.36 19.14 -13.52
C SER A 98 0.36 19.33 -12.00
N ALA A 99 1.51 19.71 -11.46
CA ALA A 99 1.68 19.90 -10.02
C ALA A 99 0.70 20.92 -9.44
N SER A 100 0.38 22.00 -10.18
CA SER A 100 -0.59 23.02 -9.76
C SER A 100 -2.00 22.44 -9.62
N ARG A 101 -2.45 21.61 -10.58
CA ARG A 101 -3.75 20.95 -10.54
C ARG A 101 -3.83 19.90 -9.44
N LEU A 102 -2.76 19.13 -9.24
CA LEU A 102 -2.69 18.18 -8.13
C LEU A 102 -2.75 18.91 -6.79
N GLN A 103 -2.04 20.03 -6.65
CA GLN A 103 -2.09 20.85 -5.44
C GLN A 103 -3.48 21.47 -5.22
N GLU A 104 -4.17 21.91 -6.28
CA GLU A 104 -5.55 22.41 -6.21
C GLU A 104 -6.52 21.32 -5.73
N VAL A 105 -6.44 20.11 -6.31
CA VAL A 105 -7.29 18.96 -5.92
C VAL A 105 -7.08 18.58 -4.46
N LEU A 106 -5.82 18.55 -4.01
CA LEU A 106 -5.46 18.23 -2.61
C LEU A 106 -5.69 19.41 -1.63
N GLY A 107 -6.32 20.50 -2.07
CA GLY A 107 -6.57 21.66 -1.22
C GLY A 107 -5.30 22.28 -0.62
N GLY A 108 -4.20 22.29 -1.38
CA GLY A 108 -2.90 22.80 -0.95
C GLY A 108 -2.04 21.83 -0.14
N ARG A 109 -2.52 20.62 0.17
CA ARG A 109 -1.84 19.66 1.06
C ARG A 109 -0.81 18.77 0.37
N LEU A 110 -0.52 18.99 -0.91
CA LEU A 110 0.47 18.19 -1.67
C LEU A 110 1.81 18.03 -0.93
N GLY A 111 2.35 19.10 -0.34
CA GLY A 111 3.61 19.04 0.40
C GLY A 111 3.52 18.21 1.70
N VAL A 112 2.38 18.30 2.41
CA VAL A 112 2.15 17.54 3.65
C VAL A 112 1.96 16.06 3.34
N THR A 113 1.17 15.73 2.32
CA THR A 113 0.98 14.35 1.85
C THR A 113 2.28 13.74 1.34
N GLY A 114 3.06 14.49 0.56
CA GLY A 114 4.37 14.05 0.09
C GLY A 114 5.37 13.82 1.23
N ARG A 115 5.34 14.67 2.26
CA ARG A 115 6.16 14.47 3.47
C ARG A 115 5.74 13.22 4.23
N SER A 116 4.45 13.04 4.51
CA SER A 116 3.94 11.86 5.23
C SER A 116 4.28 10.56 4.48
N LEU A 117 4.11 10.54 3.15
CA LEU A 117 4.52 9.42 2.31
C LEU A 117 6.04 9.18 2.37
N GLY A 118 6.85 10.25 2.32
CA GLY A 118 8.30 10.16 2.42
C GLY A 118 8.76 9.63 3.78
N GLU A 119 8.13 10.07 4.87
CA GLU A 119 8.36 9.56 6.23
C GLU A 119 7.98 8.08 6.33
N LEU A 120 6.85 7.67 5.74
CA LEU A 120 6.40 6.26 5.72
C LEU A 120 7.41 5.35 5.01
N VAL A 121 7.85 5.73 3.81
CA VAL A 121 8.84 4.96 3.05
C VAL A 121 10.19 4.98 3.75
N GLY A 122 10.61 6.13 4.26
CA GLY A 122 11.85 6.29 5.01
C GLY A 122 11.90 5.37 6.23
N GLU A 123 10.83 5.35 7.01
CA GLU A 123 10.70 4.48 8.18
C GLU A 123 10.81 2.99 7.81
N MET A 124 10.15 2.57 6.72
CA MET A 124 10.25 1.19 6.25
C MET A 124 11.65 0.83 5.75
N VAL A 125 12.31 1.73 5.01
CA VAL A 125 13.68 1.51 4.52
C VAL A 125 14.66 1.45 5.68
N LEU A 126 14.52 2.33 6.68
CA LEU A 126 15.36 2.33 7.87
C LEU A 126 15.24 1.02 8.64
N ARG A 127 14.02 0.53 8.87
CA ARG A 127 13.82 -0.78 9.52
C ARG A 127 14.46 -1.92 8.75
N LEU A 128 14.31 -1.95 7.43
CA LEU A 128 14.93 -2.99 6.60
C LEU A 128 16.46 -2.94 6.58
N ALA A 129 17.06 -1.75 6.76
CA ALA A 129 18.51 -1.57 6.70
C ALA A 129 19.19 -1.64 8.08
N HIS A 130 18.49 -1.23 9.14
CA HIS A 130 19.02 -1.08 10.48
C HIS A 130 18.71 -2.27 11.39
N ASP A 131 17.52 -2.85 11.29
CA ASP A 131 17.10 -3.89 12.24
C ASP A 131 17.90 -5.18 12.02
N HIS A 132 18.41 -5.75 13.11
CA HIS A 132 19.16 -7.02 13.06
C HIS A 132 18.30 -8.22 12.63
N ILE A 133 16.98 -8.13 12.85
CA ILE A 133 16.00 -9.12 12.43
C ILE A 133 15.08 -8.44 11.43
N LEU A 134 15.08 -8.93 10.20
CA LEU A 134 14.23 -8.38 9.16
C LEU A 134 12.75 -8.53 9.56
N PRO A 135 11.94 -7.45 9.49
CA PRO A 135 10.52 -7.47 9.83
C PRO A 135 9.69 -8.12 8.71
N LEU A 136 10.01 -9.37 8.37
CA LEU A 136 9.39 -10.16 7.33
C LEU A 136 8.61 -11.31 7.96
N ARG A 137 7.29 -11.36 7.73
CA ARG A 137 6.42 -12.38 8.32
C ARG A 137 6.10 -13.47 7.30
N ILE A 138 6.84 -14.57 7.37
CA ILE A 138 6.65 -15.72 6.46
C ILE A 138 5.29 -16.41 6.72
N THR A 139 4.82 -16.41 7.96
CA THR A 139 3.51 -17.00 8.33
C THR A 139 2.32 -16.30 7.66
N SER A 140 2.48 -15.06 7.20
CA SER A 140 1.48 -14.36 6.39
C SER A 140 1.17 -15.10 5.09
N TYR A 141 2.18 -15.72 4.46
CA TYR A 141 1.95 -16.53 3.26
C TYR A 141 1.11 -17.76 3.55
N ALA A 142 1.30 -18.41 4.70
CA ALA A 142 0.49 -19.57 5.09
C ALA A 142 -1.00 -19.17 5.19
N GLN A 143 -1.29 -18.02 5.78
CA GLN A 143 -2.66 -17.49 5.86
C GLN A 143 -3.24 -17.19 4.47
N THR A 144 -2.48 -16.53 3.60
CA THR A 144 -2.91 -16.26 2.21
C THR A 144 -3.17 -17.54 1.43
N VAL A 145 -2.31 -18.55 1.55
CA VAL A 145 -2.49 -19.86 0.90
C VAL A 145 -3.73 -20.58 1.41
N LEU A 146 -3.99 -20.55 2.73
CA LEU A 146 -5.19 -21.13 3.32
C LEU A 146 -6.47 -20.44 2.79
N GLN A 147 -6.47 -19.11 2.72
CA GLN A 147 -7.59 -18.35 2.16
C GLN A 147 -7.82 -18.69 0.68
N PHE A 148 -6.73 -18.77 -0.10
CA PHE A 148 -6.80 -19.13 -1.52
C PHE A 148 -7.31 -20.57 -1.71
N SER A 149 -6.83 -21.52 -0.91
CA SER A 149 -7.33 -22.91 -0.91
C SER A 149 -8.82 -22.97 -0.58
N ALA A 150 -9.28 -22.22 0.43
CA ALA A 150 -10.69 -22.13 0.76
C ALA A 150 -11.54 -21.54 -0.38
N GLN A 151 -11.01 -20.56 -1.13
CA GLN A 151 -11.67 -20.02 -2.32
C GLN A 151 -11.75 -21.06 -3.44
N LEU A 152 -10.67 -21.78 -3.74
CA LEU A 152 -10.67 -22.84 -4.73
C LEU A 152 -11.65 -23.97 -4.39
N ASN A 153 -11.72 -24.35 -3.10
CA ASN A 153 -12.64 -25.40 -2.65
C ASN A 153 -14.11 -25.06 -2.88
N LYS A 154 -14.50 -23.78 -2.86
CA LYS A 154 -15.87 -23.35 -3.20
C LYS A 154 -16.24 -23.69 -4.65
N HIS A 155 -15.25 -23.72 -5.53
CA HIS A 155 -15.42 -24.04 -6.96
C HIS A 155 -15.03 -25.49 -7.29
N SER A 156 -14.80 -26.34 -6.28
CA SER A 156 -14.32 -27.71 -6.46
C SER A 156 -15.23 -28.55 -7.38
N ALA A 157 -16.55 -28.44 -7.23
CA ALA A 157 -17.50 -29.15 -8.08
C ALA A 157 -17.43 -28.74 -9.56
N GLU A 158 -17.18 -27.46 -9.84
CA GLU A 158 -17.01 -26.94 -11.20
C GLU A 158 -15.66 -27.39 -11.80
N LEU A 159 -14.61 -27.40 -10.98
CA LEU A 159 -13.26 -27.82 -11.37
C LEU A 159 -13.17 -29.34 -11.65
N GLN A 160 -13.97 -30.16 -10.95
CA GLN A 160 -14.04 -31.61 -11.15
C GLN A 160 -14.94 -32.03 -12.33
N SER A 161 -15.74 -31.10 -12.86
CA SER A 161 -16.69 -31.37 -13.94
C SER A 161 -16.10 -31.25 -15.36
N ARG A 162 -14.81 -30.89 -15.47
CA ARG A 162 -14.05 -30.81 -16.73
C ARG A 162 -12.94 -31.84 -16.75
#